data_AF-A0A8T4I7Y4-F1
#
_entry.id   AF-A0A8T4I7Y4-F1
#
_cell.length_a   1.000
_cell.length_b   1.000
_cell.length_c   1.000
_cell.angle_alpha   90.00
_cell.angle_beta   90.00
_cell.angle_gamma   90.00
#
_symmetry.space_group_name_H-M   'P 1'
#
loop_
_entity.id
_entity.type
_entity.pdbx_description
1 polymer ?
#
loop_
_entity_poly.entity_id
_entity_poly.type
_entity_poly.pdbx_seq_one_letter_code
_entity_poly.pdbx_strand_id
1 'polypeptide(L)' 'TTLPVNARPSTKRTLTCACSVVNTTLSSEKLDINSDGTLVLIGIGSSHENPPWVSLNGTFCSL' A
#
# COMPACT_ATOMS: atom_id res chain seq x y z
N THR A 1 -12.10 -3.28 -4.19
CA THR A 1 -13.01 -3.75 -3.13
C THR A 1 -12.44 -3.27 -1.80
N THR A 2 -13.28 -2.98 -0.80
CA THR A 2 -12.78 -2.52 0.52
C THR A 2 -12.57 -3.70 1.46
N LEU A 3 -11.77 -3.50 2.51
CA LEU A 3 -11.58 -4.48 3.57
C LEU A 3 -12.91 -4.79 4.29
N PRO A 4 -13.08 -6.02 4.79
CA PRO A 4 -14.17 -6.38 5.70
C PRO A 4 -14.22 -5.44 6.91
N VAL A 5 -15.42 -5.14 7.41
CA VAL A 5 -15.63 -4.13 8.47
C VAL A 5 -14.80 -4.42 9.74
N ASN A 6 -14.64 -5.69 10.10
CA ASN A 6 -13.85 -6.11 11.27
C ASN A 6 -12.32 -6.05 11.07
N ALA A 7 -11.84 -5.75 9.86
CA ALA A 7 -10.43 -5.60 9.52
C ALA A 7 -10.06 -4.15 9.21
N ARG A 8 -10.98 -3.19 9.37
CA ARG A 8 -10.73 -1.76 9.11
C ARG A 8 -10.15 -1.09 10.34
N PRO A 9 -9.12 -0.25 10.18
CA PRO A 9 -8.60 0.50 11.31
C PRO A 9 -9.53 1.68 11.65
N SER A 10 -9.60 2.02 12.93
CA SER A 10 -10.29 3.19 13.50
C SER A 10 -9.76 4.52 12.96
N THR A 11 -8.49 4.56 12.57
CA THR A 11 -7.78 5.71 12.03
C THR A 11 -6.92 5.27 10.85
N LYS A 12 -6.55 6.20 9.96
CA LYS A 12 -5.66 5.90 8.83
C LYS A 12 -4.36 5.25 9.31
N ARG A 13 -3.96 4.16 8.68
CA ARG A 13 -2.66 3.51 8.89
C ARG A 13 -1.82 3.64 7.62
N THR A 14 -0.58 4.05 7.79
CA THR A 14 0.39 4.11 6.69
C THR A 14 1.48 3.09 6.93
N LEU A 15 1.69 2.22 5.94
CA LEU A 15 2.68 1.14 5.95
C LEU A 15 3.66 1.32 4.79
N THR A 16 4.82 0.67 4.91
CA THR A 16 5.75 0.51 3.80
C THR A 16 5.61 -0.91 3.25
N CYS A 17 5.53 -1.05 1.93
CA CYS A 17 5.37 -2.32 1.24
C CYS A 17 6.47 -2.48 0.20
N ALA A 18 7.06 -3.67 0.10
CA ALA A 18 8.07 -3.94 -0.93
C ALA A 18 7.42 -3.94 -2.32
N CYS A 19 8.13 -3.41 -3.32
CA CYS A 19 7.68 -3.40 -4.71
C CYS A 19 8.73 -3.97 -5.65
N SER A 20 8.31 -4.24 -6.89
CA SER A 20 9.26 -4.60 -7.95
C SER A 20 10.20 -3.44 -8.25
N VAL A 21 11.50 -3.72 -8.41
CA VAL A 21 12.47 -2.73 -8.92
C VAL A 21 12.49 -2.65 -10.46
N VAL A 22 11.58 -3.33 -11.14
CA VAL A 22 11.45 -3.24 -12.60
C VAL A 22 10.75 -1.91 -12.95
N ASN A 23 11.35 -1.10 -13.82
CA ASN A 23 10.83 0.20 -14.25
C ASN A 23 10.66 1.25 -13.13
N THR A 24 11.36 1.09 -12.02
CA THR A 24 11.44 2.08 -10.94
C THR A 24 12.76 1.96 -10.19
N THR A 25 13.24 3.05 -9.61
CA THR A 25 14.37 3.03 -8.67
C THR A 25 13.96 2.74 -7.23
N LEU A 26 12.66 2.66 -6.96
CA LEU A 26 12.10 2.39 -5.65
C LEU A 26 12.12 0.89 -5.35
N SER A 27 12.49 0.53 -4.12
CA SER A 27 12.36 -0.83 -3.59
C SER A 27 11.11 -1.01 -2.71
N SER A 28 10.41 0.08 -2.41
CA SER A 28 9.22 0.07 -1.57
C SER A 28 8.31 1.26 -1.86
N GLU A 29 7.01 1.02 -1.70
CA GLU A 29 5.95 2.04 -1.78
C GLU A 29 5.29 2.27 -0.42
N LYS A 30 4.59 3.40 -0.29
CA LYS A 30 3.72 3.65 0.86
C LYS A 30 2.32 3.11 0.57
N LEU A 31 1.76 2.38 1.52
CA LEU A 31 0.37 1.95 1.51
C LEU A 31 -0.40 2.65 2.61
N ASP A 32 -1.44 3.38 2.22
CA ASP A 32 -2.42 3.93 3.12
C ASP A 32 -3.64 3.01 3.22
N ILE A 33 -4.00 2.63 4.44
CA ILE A 33 -5.22 1.92 4.79
C ILE A 33 -6.14 2.92 5.49
N ASN A 34 -7.20 3.33 4.80
CA ASN A 34 -8.15 4.30 5.33
C ASN A 34 -9.18 3.62 6.24
N SER A 35 -9.83 4.41 7.09
CA SER A 35 -10.82 3.89 8.05
C SER A 35 -12.10 3.33 7.38
N ASP A 36 -12.36 3.69 6.13
CA ASP A 36 -13.43 3.11 5.32
C ASP A 36 -13.06 1.73 4.72
N GLY A 37 -11.83 1.27 4.94
CA GLY A 37 -11.30 0.01 4.44
C GLY A 37 -10.74 0.09 3.01
N THR A 38 -10.58 1.29 2.45
CA THR A 38 -9.85 1.45 1.17
C THR A 38 -8.34 1.37 1.38
N LEU A 39 -7.67 0.78 0.38
CA LEU A 39 -6.21 0.69 0.31
C LEU A 39 -5.74 1.57 -0.84
N VAL A 40 -4.77 2.45 -0.57
CA VAL A 40 -4.24 3.39 -1.54
C VAL A 40 -2.72 3.33 -1.53
N LEU A 41 -2.12 3.05 -2.68
CA LEU A 41 -0.67 3.16 -2.86
C LEU A 41 -0.31 4.62 -3.14
N ILE A 42 0.73 5.09 -2.45
CA ILE A 42 1.24 6.46 -2.53
C ILE A 42 2.68 6.40 -3.03
N GLY A 43 3.02 7.26 -3.98
CA GLY A 43 4.33 7.26 -4.65
C GLY A 43 4.29 6.69 -6.07
N ILE A 44 3.19 6.01 -6.42
CA ILE A 44 2.96 5.47 -7.77
C ILE A 44 2.24 6.48 -8.67
N GLY A 45 2.52 6.43 -9.98
CA GLY A 45 1.78 7.20 -11.00
C GLY A 45 2.62 8.11 -11.89
N SER A 46 3.94 8.19 -11.67
CA SER A 46 4.86 8.77 -12.66
C SER A 46 5.22 7.73 -13.72
N SER A 47 5.64 8.14 -14.92
CA SER A 47 6.05 7.21 -15.97
C SER A 47 7.34 6.44 -15.66
N HIS A 48 8.13 6.87 -14.67
CA HIS A 48 9.43 6.31 -14.32
C HIS A 48 9.49 5.68 -12.92
N GLU A 49 8.45 5.89 -12.10
CA GLU A 49 8.29 5.28 -10.78
C GLU A 49 6.89 4.67 -10.70
N ASN A 50 6.70 3.58 -11.44
CA ASN A 50 5.47 2.81 -11.44
C ASN A 50 5.80 1.31 -11.47
N PRO A 51 6.10 0.71 -10.29
CA PRO A 51 6.44 -0.70 -10.23
C PRO A 51 5.30 -1.55 -10.79
N PRO A 52 5.58 -2.60 -11.57
CA PRO A 52 4.54 -3.48 -12.13
C PRO A 52 3.75 -4.25 -11.05
N TRP A 53 4.30 -4.37 -9.83
CA TRP A 53 3.63 -4.99 -8.70
C TRP A 53 4.15 -4.48 -7.36
N VAL A 54 3.30 -4.57 -6.33
CA VAL A 54 3.62 -4.30 -4.92
C VAL A 54 3.19 -5.51 -4.08
N SER A 55 4.02 -5.93 -3.14
CA SER A 55 3.75 -7.07 -2.25
C SER A 55 3.12 -6.60 -0.93
N LEU A 56 1.98 -7.20 -0.58
CA LEU A 56 1.34 -7.07 0.73
C LEU A 56 1.62 -8.27 1.64
N ASN A 57 2.56 -9.15 1.26
CA ASN A 57 2.93 -10.28 2.09
C ASN A 57 3.71 -9.81 3.32
N GLY A 58 3.26 -10.22 4.51
CA GLY A 58 3.90 -9.85 5.76
C GLY A 58 3.68 -8.40 6.20
N THR A 59 2.73 -7.67 5.59
CA THR A 59 2.32 -6.35 6.07
C THR A 59 1.25 -6.49 7.15
N PHE A 60 1.46 -5.83 8.28
CA PHE A 60 0.54 -5.84 9.41
C PHE A 60 0.31 -4.41 9.88
N CYS A 61 -0.91 -4.10 10.27
CA CYS A 61 -1.25 -2.87 10.99
C CYS A 61 -2.19 -3.17 12.14
N SER A 62 -2.16 -2.33 13.16
CA SER A 62 -3.21 -2.33 14.17
C SER A 62 -4.51 -1.76 13.59
N LEU A 63 -5.63 -2.28 14.08
CA LEU A 63 -6.94 -1.67 13.89
C LEU A 63 -7.04 -0.32 14.64
#